data_AF-A0A1C6C796-F1
#
_entry.id   AF-A0A1C6C796-F1
#
_cell.length_a   1.000
_cell.length_b   1.000
_cell.length_c   1.000
_cell.angle_alpha   90.00
_cell.angle_beta   90.00
_cell.angle_gamma   90.00
#
_symmetry.space_group_name_H-M   'P 1'
#
loop_
_entity.id
_entity.type
_entity.pdbx_description
1 polymer ?
#
loop_
_entity_poly.entity_id
_entity_poly.type
_entity_poly.pdbx_seq_one_letter_code
_entity_poly.pdbx_strand_id
1 'polypeptide(L)'
;MRRIIAGCMLAALLIGCAGCAFFNPEAVRETQASRSSPAEPSAGDEMDIGDTITTEHCRVTIEAIELAYDVLPEKEDGLFTHYKAAPGRVYICVSLEVKNRTQVDLRCDELGWATAHYNGNQQYRSFTVVEDAYTGFALANLSVIRPGETQRIKFLIECPQQVHETQAPLWLDLNIDAESFRYTIR
;
A
#
# COMPACT_ATOMS: atom_id res chain seq x y z
N MET A 1 -6.30 3.92 -85.72
CA MET A 1 -5.86 5.12 -86.47
C MET A 1 -5.20 6.04 -85.44
N ARG A 2 -3.96 6.58 -85.58
CA ARG A 2 -3.55 7.76 -86.40
C ARG A 2 -4.55 8.93 -86.21
N ARG A 3 -4.22 10.16 -85.76
CA ARG A 3 -3.02 11.03 -85.54
C ARG A 3 -3.27 11.90 -84.25
N ILE A 4 -2.56 12.93 -83.72
CA ILE A 4 -1.33 13.79 -83.92
C ILE A 4 -1.11 14.53 -82.54
N ILE A 5 0.04 15.05 -82.05
CA ILE A 5 1.46 14.69 -82.23
C ILE A 5 2.38 15.02 -81.01
N ALA A 6 2.81 16.27 -80.75
CA ALA A 6 3.94 16.60 -79.84
C ALA A 6 4.09 18.11 -79.47
N GLY A 7 5.01 18.45 -78.53
CA GLY A 7 5.72 19.75 -78.52
C GLY A 7 6.35 20.24 -77.20
N CYS A 8 7.70 20.14 -77.06
CA CYS A 8 8.58 20.89 -76.12
C CYS A 8 8.36 20.65 -74.59
N MET A 9 9.29 20.87 -73.63
CA MET A 9 10.72 21.25 -73.52
C MET A 9 11.17 21.05 -72.04
N LEU A 10 12.43 21.11 -71.54
CA LEU A 10 13.81 21.24 -72.07
C LEU A 10 14.83 20.72 -71.00
N ALA A 11 16.07 20.39 -71.42
CA ALA A 11 17.35 20.30 -70.69
C ALA A 11 17.49 19.67 -69.27
N ALA A 12 18.31 18.62 -69.25
CA ALA A 12 19.02 17.95 -68.17
C ALA A 12 19.92 18.80 -67.24
N LEU A 13 20.29 18.19 -66.10
CA LEU A 13 21.71 18.07 -65.69
C LEU A 13 21.98 16.69 -65.05
N LEU A 14 23.23 16.41 -64.64
CA LEU A 14 23.80 15.06 -64.54
C LEU A 14 24.67 14.81 -63.28
N ILE A 15 24.89 13.52 -63.01
CA ILE A 15 25.96 12.91 -62.18
C ILE A 15 25.83 13.05 -60.65
N GLY A 16 25.98 11.90 -59.97
CA GLY A 16 25.95 11.78 -58.50
C GLY A 16 26.04 10.33 -58.03
N CYS A 17 26.93 9.51 -58.62
CA CYS A 17 26.94 8.07 -58.42
C CYS A 17 27.53 7.66 -57.05
N ALA A 18 26.72 7.06 -56.19
CA ALA A 18 27.16 6.20 -55.08
C ALA A 18 26.42 4.86 -55.21
N GLY A 19 27.10 3.84 -55.74
CA GLY A 19 26.49 2.56 -56.07
C GLY A 19 26.23 1.68 -54.85
N CYS A 20 25.03 1.12 -54.74
CA CYS A 20 24.74 0.07 -53.76
C CYS A 20 25.43 -1.23 -54.15
N ALA A 21 26.18 -1.85 -53.23
CA ALA A 21 26.13 -3.28 -52.91
C ALA A 21 27.30 -3.70 -52.02
N PHE A 22 27.01 -4.25 -50.84
CA PHE A 22 27.50 -5.58 -50.44
C PHE A 22 26.56 -6.14 -49.36
N PHE A 23 26.21 -7.42 -49.47
CA PHE A 23 25.45 -8.14 -48.43
C PHE A 23 26.37 -8.44 -47.25
N ASN A 24 25.86 -8.36 -46.02
CA ASN A 24 26.26 -9.29 -44.96
C ASN A 24 25.09 -9.51 -43.96
N PRO A 25 24.64 -10.76 -43.72
CA PRO A 25 23.42 -11.02 -42.94
C PRO A 25 23.72 -11.53 -41.51
N GLU A 26 24.15 -10.66 -40.59
CA GLU A 26 24.22 -10.99 -39.16
C GLU A 26 24.34 -9.75 -38.27
N ALA A 27 23.28 -9.40 -37.52
CA ALA A 27 23.29 -8.52 -36.32
C ALA A 27 21.86 -8.23 -35.79
N VAL A 28 21.05 -9.25 -35.48
CA VAL A 28 19.85 -9.03 -34.64
C VAL A 28 20.33 -8.80 -33.20
N ARG A 29 20.65 -7.54 -32.88
CA ARG A 29 21.21 -7.16 -31.58
C ARG A 29 20.09 -7.13 -30.55
N GLU A 30 19.98 -8.19 -29.76
CA GLU A 30 19.02 -8.27 -28.64
C GLU A 30 19.27 -7.12 -27.65
N THR A 31 18.34 -6.16 -27.60
CA THR A 31 18.29 -5.19 -26.50
C THR A 31 17.85 -5.94 -25.25
N GLN A 32 18.82 -6.36 -24.44
CA GLN A 32 18.56 -7.05 -23.18
C GLN A 32 17.68 -6.19 -22.28
N ALA A 33 16.44 -6.62 -22.08
CA ALA A 33 15.55 -6.02 -21.09
C ALA A 33 16.12 -6.30 -19.70
N SER A 34 16.83 -5.32 -19.14
CA SER A 34 17.33 -5.38 -17.77
C SER A 34 16.14 -5.53 -16.82
N ARG A 35 15.93 -6.75 -16.32
CA ARG A 35 15.01 -6.97 -15.21
C ARG A 35 15.66 -6.38 -13.96
N SER A 36 15.30 -5.14 -13.64
CA SER A 36 15.35 -4.68 -12.25
C SER A 36 14.60 -5.71 -11.41
N SER A 37 15.32 -6.40 -10.52
CA SER A 37 14.68 -7.18 -9.47
C SER A 37 13.73 -6.25 -8.71
N PRO A 38 12.57 -6.73 -8.22
CA PRO A 38 11.83 -6.00 -7.20
C PRO A 38 12.80 -5.60 -6.09
N ALA A 39 12.80 -4.33 -5.72
CA ALA A 39 13.55 -3.87 -4.57
C ALA A 39 12.97 -4.56 -3.33
N GLU A 40 13.84 -5.04 -2.44
CA GLU A 40 13.42 -5.47 -1.12
C GLU A 40 12.80 -4.26 -0.39
N PRO A 41 11.69 -4.43 0.36
CA PRO A 41 11.08 -3.33 1.08
C PRO A 41 12.11 -2.78 2.07
N SER A 42 12.40 -1.47 1.96
CA SER A 42 13.29 -0.77 2.87
C SER A 42 12.91 -1.09 4.31
N ALA A 43 13.88 -1.51 5.11
CA ALA A 43 13.65 -1.70 6.54
C ALA A 43 13.22 -0.36 7.15
N GLY A 44 11.93 -0.25 7.48
CA GLY A 44 11.44 0.77 8.40
C GLY A 44 11.98 0.49 9.80
N ASP A 45 11.95 1.49 10.67
CA ASP A 45 12.51 1.37 12.01
C ASP A 45 11.77 0.28 12.82
N GLU A 46 12.54 -0.54 13.53
CA GLU A 46 12.03 -1.63 14.39
C GLU A 46 11.49 -1.05 15.69
N MET A 47 10.36 -1.57 16.17
CA MET A 47 9.53 -0.97 17.22
C MET A 47 8.83 -2.04 18.07
N ASP A 48 8.62 -1.75 19.36
CA ASP A 48 7.95 -2.63 20.33
C ASP A 48 6.51 -2.17 20.66
N ILE A 49 5.72 -3.04 21.33
CA ILE A 49 4.41 -2.63 21.88
C ILE A 49 4.63 -1.72 23.09
N GLY A 50 3.87 -0.62 23.14
CA GLY A 50 4.02 0.45 24.13
C GLY A 50 4.89 1.62 23.65
N ASP A 51 5.60 1.49 22.52
CA ASP A 51 6.34 2.59 21.93
C ASP A 51 5.42 3.72 21.46
N THR A 52 5.95 4.94 21.50
CA THR A 52 5.23 6.19 21.23
C THR A 52 5.87 6.92 20.05
N ILE A 53 5.34 6.68 18.84
CA ILE A 53 5.67 7.47 17.65
C ILE A 53 5.19 8.91 17.86
N THR A 54 5.98 9.91 17.46
CA THR A 54 5.58 11.33 17.49
C THR A 54 6.04 12.01 16.19
N THR A 55 5.10 12.10 15.24
CA THR A 55 5.29 12.63 13.89
C THR A 55 5.01 14.14 13.84
N GLU A 56 4.94 14.77 12.67
CA GLU A 56 4.51 16.17 12.56
C GLU A 56 3.07 16.39 13.09
N HIS A 57 2.11 15.60 12.60
CA HIS A 57 0.69 15.87 12.86
C HIS A 57 0.16 15.21 14.13
N CYS A 58 0.70 14.07 14.54
CA CYS A 58 0.13 13.28 15.62
C CYS A 58 1.18 12.69 16.59
N ARG A 59 0.68 12.06 17.65
CA ARG A 59 1.40 11.09 18.46
C ARG A 59 0.60 9.81 18.46
N VAL A 60 1.25 8.68 18.27
CA VAL A 60 0.63 7.36 18.24
C VAL A 60 1.33 6.43 19.22
N THR A 61 0.56 5.80 20.10
CA THR A 61 1.05 4.73 20.97
C THR A 61 0.46 3.41 20.47
N ILE A 62 1.30 2.38 20.28
CA ILE A 62 0.80 1.03 19.98
C ILE A 62 0.44 0.34 21.28
N GLU A 63 -0.86 0.12 21.51
CA GLU A 63 -1.38 -0.44 22.76
C GLU A 63 -1.35 -1.98 22.75
N ALA A 64 -1.67 -2.59 21.61
CA ALA A 64 -1.67 -4.04 21.43
C ALA A 64 -1.60 -4.46 19.96
N ILE A 65 -1.02 -5.62 19.68
CA ILE A 65 -1.07 -6.32 18.39
C ILE A 65 -1.52 -7.76 18.65
N GLU A 66 -2.72 -8.11 18.20
CA GLU A 66 -3.38 -9.38 18.56
C GLU A 66 -3.97 -10.10 17.34
N LEU A 67 -4.22 -11.40 17.46
CA LEU A 67 -4.98 -12.18 16.48
C LEU A 67 -6.34 -12.60 17.05
N ALA A 68 -7.43 -12.23 16.37
CA ALA A 68 -8.78 -12.41 16.87
C ALA A 68 -9.74 -12.98 15.81
N TYR A 69 -10.65 -13.87 16.23
CA TYR A 69 -11.77 -14.34 15.41
C TYR A 69 -13.03 -13.48 15.55
N ASP A 70 -13.07 -12.62 16.57
CA ASP A 70 -14.13 -11.65 16.81
C ASP A 70 -13.50 -10.42 17.46
N VAL A 71 -13.52 -9.28 16.76
CA VAL A 71 -12.93 -8.04 17.27
C VAL A 71 -14.02 -7.21 17.94
N LEU A 72 -13.94 -7.13 19.25
CA LEU A 72 -14.85 -6.36 20.10
C LEU A 72 -14.32 -4.92 20.29
N PRO A 73 -15.21 -3.92 20.42
CA PRO A 73 -14.84 -2.57 20.84
C PRO A 73 -14.52 -2.54 22.34
N GLU A 74 -13.94 -1.45 22.84
CA GLU A 74 -13.74 -1.25 24.30
C GLU A 74 -15.06 -1.04 25.06
N LYS A 75 -16.15 -0.80 24.32
CA LYS A 75 -17.47 -0.40 24.81
C LYS A 75 -18.56 -1.37 24.31
N GLU A 76 -18.76 -2.45 25.05
CA GLU A 76 -19.81 -3.46 24.81
C GLU A 76 -21.17 -3.11 25.46
N ASP A 77 -21.36 -1.85 25.89
CA ASP A 77 -22.56 -1.38 26.59
C ASP A 77 -23.79 -1.30 25.65
N GLY A 78 -24.58 -2.39 25.58
CA GLY A 78 -25.90 -2.38 24.92
C GLY A 78 -25.89 -2.94 23.50
N LEU A 79 -26.09 -2.09 22.48
CA LEU A 79 -26.06 -2.48 21.07
C LEU A 79 -24.85 -1.85 20.40
N PHE A 80 -23.84 -2.67 20.12
CA PHE A 80 -22.58 -2.26 19.53
C PHE A 80 -22.29 -3.01 18.22
N THR A 81 -21.38 -2.45 17.41
CA THR A 81 -20.82 -3.08 16.23
C THR A 81 -19.50 -3.76 16.57
N HIS A 82 -19.19 -4.86 15.89
CA HIS A 82 -18.01 -5.69 16.13
C HIS A 82 -17.60 -6.38 14.81
N TYR A 83 -16.33 -6.80 14.69
CA TYR A 83 -15.82 -7.44 13.48
C TYR A 83 -15.56 -8.92 13.68
N LYS A 84 -16.61 -9.71 13.46
CA LYS A 84 -16.53 -11.18 13.45
C LYS A 84 -15.87 -11.68 12.16
N ALA A 85 -14.80 -12.44 12.28
CA ALA A 85 -14.12 -13.04 11.14
C ALA A 85 -15.02 -14.10 10.46
N ALA A 86 -15.00 -14.15 9.12
CA ALA A 86 -15.71 -15.17 8.37
C ALA A 86 -15.08 -16.57 8.56
N PRO A 87 -15.80 -17.68 8.27
CA PRO A 87 -15.23 -19.02 8.38
C PRO A 87 -13.94 -19.19 7.56
N GLY A 88 -12.87 -19.69 8.19
CA GLY A 88 -11.54 -19.79 7.57
C GLY A 88 -10.73 -18.49 7.56
N ARG A 89 -11.15 -17.46 8.32
CA ARG A 89 -10.48 -16.17 8.46
C ARG A 89 -10.09 -15.87 9.91
N VAL A 90 -9.16 -14.94 10.08
CA VAL A 90 -8.76 -14.35 11.36
C VAL A 90 -8.37 -12.89 11.12
N TYR A 91 -8.65 -12.00 12.06
CA TYR A 91 -8.13 -10.63 12.02
C TYR A 91 -6.78 -10.56 12.73
N ILE A 92 -5.83 -9.81 12.17
CA ILE A 92 -4.77 -9.18 12.96
C ILE A 92 -5.26 -7.78 13.33
N CYS A 93 -5.16 -7.42 14.60
CA CYS A 93 -5.70 -6.20 15.18
C CYS A 93 -4.55 -5.38 15.79
N VAL A 94 -4.22 -4.23 15.18
CA VAL A 94 -3.29 -3.26 15.77
C VAL A 94 -4.12 -2.18 16.46
N SER A 95 -4.07 -2.12 17.80
CA SER A 95 -4.79 -1.10 18.59
C SER A 95 -3.87 0.09 18.86
N LEU A 96 -4.36 1.30 18.57
CA LEU A 96 -3.59 2.53 18.57
C LEU A 96 -4.31 3.63 19.37
N GLU A 97 -3.62 4.23 20.34
CA GLU A 97 -4.03 5.53 20.89
C GLU A 97 -3.41 6.64 20.03
N VAL A 98 -4.26 7.47 19.39
CA VAL A 98 -3.81 8.57 18.52
C VAL A 98 -4.19 9.92 19.10
N LYS A 99 -3.21 10.79 19.30
CA LYS A 99 -3.39 12.17 19.76
C LYS A 99 -3.08 13.17 18.65
N ASN A 100 -4.04 14.04 18.33
CA ASN A 100 -3.83 15.14 17.38
C ASN A 100 -2.95 16.23 18.01
N ARG A 101 -1.88 16.63 17.31
CA ARG A 101 -0.94 17.69 17.73
C ARG A 101 -1.12 19.00 16.98
N THR A 102 -1.92 19.02 15.91
CA THR A 102 -2.13 20.18 15.04
C THR A 102 -3.15 21.17 15.62
N GLN A 103 -3.52 22.19 14.82
CA GLN A 103 -4.63 23.12 15.09
C GLN A 103 -5.82 22.92 14.14
N VAL A 104 -5.88 21.79 13.43
CA VAL A 104 -7.00 21.38 12.55
C VAL A 104 -7.47 19.97 12.91
N ASP A 105 -8.65 19.57 12.43
CA ASP A 105 -9.14 18.21 12.60
C ASP A 105 -8.30 17.22 11.76
N LEU A 106 -7.84 16.12 12.34
CA LEU A 106 -7.20 15.01 11.61
C LEU A 106 -8.24 13.98 11.20
N ARG A 107 -8.23 13.56 9.94
CA ARG A 107 -9.16 12.57 9.38
C ARG A 107 -8.68 11.14 9.66
N CYS A 108 -9.53 10.30 10.24
CA CYS A 108 -9.10 8.97 10.70
C CYS A 108 -8.79 7.98 9.56
N ASP A 109 -9.27 8.23 8.33
CA ASP A 109 -8.94 7.47 7.12
C ASP A 109 -7.64 7.92 6.44
N GLU A 110 -7.05 9.03 6.87
CA GLU A 110 -5.79 9.58 6.33
C GLU A 110 -4.58 9.34 7.25
N LEU A 111 -4.79 8.86 8.48
CA LEU A 111 -3.74 8.63 9.49
C LEU A 111 -2.71 7.56 9.11
N GLY A 112 -3.04 6.58 8.27
CA GLY A 112 -2.14 5.47 7.95
C GLY A 112 -2.83 4.14 7.65
N TRP A 113 -2.03 3.08 7.59
CA TRP A 113 -2.48 1.69 7.43
C TRP A 113 -1.39 0.69 7.87
N ALA A 114 -1.80 -0.53 8.17
CA ALA A 114 -0.90 -1.67 8.35
C ALA A 114 -0.90 -2.60 7.13
N THR A 115 0.22 -3.26 6.86
CA THR A 115 0.31 -4.39 5.93
C THR A 115 0.93 -5.57 6.65
N ALA A 116 0.21 -6.69 6.75
CA ALA A 116 0.76 -7.94 7.26
C ALA A 116 1.43 -8.73 6.13
N HIS A 117 2.65 -9.17 6.38
CA HIS A 117 3.47 -9.97 5.49
C HIS A 117 3.64 -11.35 6.11
N TYR A 118 3.19 -12.39 5.41
CA TYR A 118 3.14 -13.76 5.91
C TYR A 118 3.82 -14.72 4.93
N ASN A 119 4.68 -15.60 5.47
CA ASN A 119 5.35 -16.67 4.74
C ASN A 119 6.02 -16.19 3.42
N GLY A 120 6.70 -15.05 3.48
CA GLY A 120 7.39 -14.42 2.37
C GLY A 120 6.52 -13.48 1.53
N ASN A 121 5.67 -14.02 0.64
CA ASN A 121 5.03 -13.24 -0.43
C ASN A 121 3.53 -12.95 -0.25
N GLN A 122 2.90 -13.42 0.83
CA GLN A 122 1.48 -13.19 1.08
C GLN A 122 1.31 -11.88 1.86
N GLN A 123 0.56 -10.94 1.30
CA GLN A 123 0.36 -9.60 1.87
C GLN A 123 -1.13 -9.33 2.09
N TYR A 124 -1.46 -8.76 3.24
CA TYR A 124 -2.82 -8.39 3.63
C TYR A 124 -2.80 -6.96 4.19
N ARG A 125 -3.58 -6.04 3.61
CA ARG A 125 -3.62 -4.63 4.03
C ARG A 125 -4.80 -4.40 4.98
N SER A 126 -4.63 -3.50 5.95
CA SER A 126 -5.69 -3.12 6.88
C SER A 126 -6.79 -2.27 6.25
N PHE A 127 -7.93 -2.23 6.94
CA PHE A 127 -8.81 -1.06 7.00
C PHE A 127 -8.79 -0.47 8.41
N THR A 128 -9.24 0.78 8.56
CA THR A 128 -9.22 1.51 9.83
C THR A 128 -10.63 1.60 10.42
N VAL A 129 -10.75 1.32 11.71
CA VAL A 129 -11.98 1.53 12.50
C VAL A 129 -11.67 2.40 13.71
N VAL A 130 -12.67 3.12 14.21
CA VAL A 130 -12.53 4.08 15.32
C VAL A 130 -13.39 3.61 16.48
N GLU A 131 -12.86 3.61 17.70
CA GLU A 131 -13.64 3.28 18.91
C GLU A 131 -14.71 4.36 19.16
N ASP A 132 -15.96 3.95 19.29
CA ASP A 132 -17.10 4.82 19.60
C ASP A 132 -17.89 4.31 20.81
N ALA A 133 -18.10 5.18 21.79
CA ALA A 133 -18.71 4.81 23.07
C ALA A 133 -20.24 4.54 23.01
N TYR A 134 -20.88 4.69 21.85
CA TYR A 134 -22.31 4.49 21.62
C TYR A 134 -22.61 3.43 20.55
N THR A 135 -21.74 3.24 19.56
CA THR A 135 -21.90 2.24 18.48
C THR A 135 -20.84 1.16 18.47
N GLY A 136 -19.89 1.14 19.41
CA GLY A 136 -18.76 0.23 19.46
C GLY A 136 -17.65 0.68 18.51
N PHE A 137 -17.86 0.53 17.21
CA PHE A 137 -17.01 1.10 16.18
C PHE A 137 -17.74 2.14 15.32
N ALA A 138 -16.96 3.09 14.82
CA ALA A 138 -17.33 4.05 13.79
C ALA A 138 -16.39 3.92 12.56
N LEU A 139 -16.89 4.33 11.39
CA LEU A 139 -16.14 4.30 10.13
C LEU A 139 -15.13 5.44 10.08
N ALA A 140 -13.86 5.11 9.82
CA ALA A 140 -12.76 6.08 9.84
C ALA A 140 -12.96 7.27 8.88
N ASN A 141 -13.58 7.06 7.72
CA ASN A 141 -13.81 8.14 6.74
C ASN A 141 -14.85 9.19 7.16
N LEU A 142 -15.69 8.86 8.14
CA LEU A 142 -16.66 9.76 8.77
C LEU A 142 -16.16 10.34 10.10
N SER A 143 -14.97 9.93 10.55
CA SER A 143 -14.43 10.24 11.88
C SER A 143 -13.25 11.19 11.81
N VAL A 144 -13.14 12.08 12.81
CA VAL A 144 -12.02 13.01 12.97
C VAL A 144 -11.55 13.08 14.42
N ILE A 145 -10.27 13.36 14.62
CA ILE A 145 -9.66 13.68 15.92
C ILE A 145 -9.46 15.19 15.96
N ARG A 146 -10.11 15.93 16.88
CA ARG A 146 -9.98 17.40 16.92
C ARG A 146 -8.65 17.85 17.54
N PRO A 147 -8.23 19.12 17.34
CA PRO A 147 -6.99 19.66 17.93
C PRO A 147 -6.81 19.33 19.41
N GLY A 148 -5.74 18.60 19.74
CA GLY A 148 -5.40 18.21 21.10
C GLY A 148 -6.23 17.07 21.70
N GLU A 149 -7.30 16.60 21.04
CA GLU A 149 -8.04 15.41 21.45
C GLU A 149 -7.19 14.14 21.23
N THR A 150 -7.58 13.07 21.93
CA THR A 150 -7.02 11.73 21.80
C THR A 150 -8.16 10.78 21.46
N GLN A 151 -7.95 9.89 20.50
CA GLN A 151 -8.93 8.92 20.00
C GLN A 151 -8.25 7.56 19.82
N ARG A 152 -8.93 6.48 20.21
CA ARG A 152 -8.49 5.11 19.90
C ARG A 152 -8.99 4.66 18.54
N ILE A 153 -8.11 4.03 17.77
CA ILE A 153 -8.41 3.42 16.47
C ILE A 153 -7.82 2.01 16.41
N LYS A 154 -8.33 1.17 15.51
CA LYS A 154 -7.71 -0.12 15.19
C LYS A 154 -7.46 -0.23 13.70
N PHE A 155 -6.27 -0.68 13.32
CA PHE A 155 -6.02 -1.22 11.98
C PHE A 155 -6.37 -2.72 12.00
N LEU A 156 -7.40 -3.10 11.26
CA LEU A 156 -7.88 -4.48 11.16
C LEU A 156 -7.48 -5.10 9.83
N ILE A 157 -6.75 -6.21 9.86
CA ILE A 157 -6.23 -6.91 8.69
C ILE A 157 -6.91 -8.29 8.59
N GLU A 158 -7.72 -8.52 7.56
CA GLU A 158 -8.36 -9.84 7.36
C GLU A 158 -7.41 -10.83 6.69
N CYS A 159 -7.02 -11.87 7.43
CA CYS A 159 -6.11 -12.92 6.99
C CYS A 159 -6.83 -14.27 6.85
N PRO A 160 -6.32 -15.22 6.04
CA PRO A 160 -6.73 -16.62 6.12
C PRO A 160 -6.26 -17.23 7.45
N GLN A 161 -7.06 -18.14 8.02
CA GLN A 161 -6.87 -18.70 9.37
C GLN A 161 -5.48 -19.35 9.63
N GLN A 162 -4.79 -19.82 8.57
CA GLN A 162 -3.39 -20.30 8.64
C GLN A 162 -2.39 -19.28 9.23
N VAL A 163 -2.70 -17.98 9.16
CA VAL A 163 -1.89 -16.88 9.73
C VAL A 163 -1.93 -16.87 11.26
N HIS A 164 -2.90 -17.56 11.87
CA HIS A 164 -2.93 -17.84 13.31
C HIS A 164 -2.46 -19.27 13.63
N GLU A 165 -2.81 -20.27 12.82
CA GLU A 165 -2.56 -21.69 13.11
C GLU A 165 -1.11 -22.17 12.87
N THR A 166 -0.29 -21.40 12.14
CA THR A 166 1.08 -21.82 11.80
C THR A 166 2.15 -20.91 12.41
N GLN A 167 3.34 -21.48 12.65
CA GLN A 167 4.55 -20.75 13.06
C GLN A 167 5.39 -20.29 11.86
N ALA A 168 4.77 -20.03 10.71
CA ALA A 168 5.46 -19.38 9.59
C ALA A 168 5.71 -17.88 9.92
N PRO A 169 6.77 -17.25 9.38
CA PRO A 169 7.11 -15.86 9.67
C PRO A 169 5.96 -14.89 9.36
N LEU A 170 5.77 -13.93 10.24
CA LEU A 170 4.71 -12.92 10.21
C LEU A 170 5.23 -11.60 10.78
N TRP A 171 5.29 -10.56 9.95
CA TRP A 171 5.60 -9.19 10.38
C TRP A 171 4.58 -8.20 9.82
N LEU A 172 4.51 -7.03 10.43
CA LEU A 172 3.71 -5.90 9.98
C LEU A 172 4.65 -4.78 9.50
N ASP A 173 4.39 -4.27 8.30
CA ASP A 173 4.90 -2.96 7.87
C ASP A 173 3.79 -1.93 8.13
N LEU A 174 4.04 -1.02 9.07
CA LEU A 174 3.09 0.00 9.56
C LEU A 174 3.43 1.34 8.91
N ASN A 175 2.48 1.96 8.22
CA ASN A 175 2.59 3.36 7.78
C ASN A 175 1.68 4.24 8.64
N ILE A 176 2.24 5.26 9.29
CA ILE A 176 1.57 6.16 10.22
C ILE A 176 2.06 7.58 9.93
N ASP A 177 1.15 8.48 9.54
CA ASP A 177 1.46 9.87 9.14
C ASP A 177 2.64 9.95 8.14
N ALA A 178 2.58 9.09 7.11
CA ALA A 178 3.60 8.81 6.10
C ALA A 178 4.94 8.19 6.59
N GLU A 179 5.28 8.25 7.87
CA GLU A 179 6.41 7.52 8.48
C GLU A 179 6.15 6.00 8.45
N SER A 180 7.22 5.18 8.42
CA SER A 180 7.11 3.73 8.15
C SER A 180 7.98 2.89 9.08
N PHE A 181 7.34 1.95 9.78
CA PHE A 181 7.93 1.14 10.86
C PHE A 181 7.68 -0.36 10.63
N ARG A 182 8.48 -1.22 11.27
CA ARG A 182 8.30 -2.68 11.23
C ARG A 182 8.07 -3.25 12.62
N TYR A 183 7.06 -4.11 12.75
CA TYR A 183 6.82 -4.94 13.93
C TYR A 183 6.86 -6.42 13.57
N THR A 184 7.78 -7.18 14.17
CA THR A 184 7.89 -8.63 13.93
C THR A 184 7.01 -9.38 14.93
N ILE A 185 6.00 -10.12 14.46
CA ILE A 185 5.15 -10.96 15.32
C ILE A 185 5.83 -12.32 15.58
N ARG A 186 6.50 -12.89 14.56
CA ARG A 186 7.34 -14.12 14.63
C ARG A 186 8.09 -14.38 13.32
#